data_AF-A0A3D1TEF4-F1
#
_entry.id   AF-A0A3D1TEF4-F1
#
_cell.length_a   1.000
_cell.length_b   1.000
_cell.length_c   1.000
_cell.angle_alpha   90.00
_cell.angle_beta   90.00
_cell.angle_gamma   90.00
#
_symmetry.space_group_name_H-M   'P 1'
#
loop_
_entity.id
_entity.type
_entity.pdbx_description
1 polymer ?
#
loop_
_entity_poly.entity_id
_entity_poly.type
_entity_poly.pdbx_seq_one_letter_code
_entity_poly.pdbx_strand_id
1 'polypeptide(L)' 'FGGEDYDARAELPGWDRPGFDAGGWGAAVECEGPGGVLTTRSGPAVVVRERFETAAVTEPRPGVWVYDLGRNFS' A
#
# COMPACT_ATOMS: atom_id res chain seq x y z
N PHE A 1 11.29 -5.38 -8.81
CA PHE A 1 10.35 -4.89 -7.79
C PHE A 1 10.39 -5.83 -6.59
N GLY A 2 10.23 -5.31 -5.37
CA GLY A 2 10.42 -6.08 -4.12
C GLY A 2 9.14 -6.41 -3.34
N GLY A 3 7.97 -5.94 -3.78
CA GLY A 3 6.74 -6.05 -2.98
C GLY A 3 6.71 -5.02 -1.84
N GLU A 4 5.86 -5.28 -0.85
CA GLU A 4 5.70 -4.49 0.38
C GLU A 4 5.61 -5.44 1.58
N ASP A 5 6.34 -5.12 2.65
CA ASP A 5 6.28 -5.81 3.95
C ASP A 5 5.50 -4.95 4.94
N TYR A 6 4.52 -5.55 5.62
CA TYR A 6 3.66 -4.85 6.58
C TYR A 6 3.65 -5.55 7.94
N ASP A 7 3.93 -4.80 9.01
CA ASP A 7 3.81 -5.27 10.41
C ASP A 7 2.70 -4.49 11.13
N ALA A 8 1.54 -5.14 11.30
CA ALA A 8 0.39 -4.53 11.98
C ALA A 8 0.69 -4.15 13.44
N ARG A 9 1.74 -4.72 14.08
CA ARG A 9 2.14 -4.36 15.45
C ARG A 9 2.77 -2.96 15.52
N ALA A 10 3.19 -2.41 14.39
CA ALA A 10 3.77 -1.08 14.28
C ALA A 10 2.71 0.01 13.97
N GLU A 11 1.42 -0.35 13.84
CA GLU A 11 0.36 0.61 13.63
C GLU A 11 0.24 1.61 14.79
N LEU A 12 0.00 2.88 14.46
CA LEU A 12 -0.26 3.96 15.41
C LEU A 12 -1.70 4.45 15.23
N PRO A 13 -2.71 3.84 15.88
CA PRO A 13 -4.11 4.20 15.65
C PRO A 13 -4.38 5.69 15.88
N GLY A 14 -5.03 6.33 14.92
CA GLY A 14 -5.43 7.74 15.00
C GLY A 14 -4.31 8.75 14.76
N TRP A 15 -3.11 8.33 14.32
CA TRP A 15 -2.00 9.24 13.99
C TRP A 15 -2.37 10.34 12.99
N ASP A 16 -3.37 10.08 12.14
CA ASP A 16 -3.90 10.97 11.11
C ASP A 16 -5.08 11.84 11.60
N ARG A 17 -5.42 11.79 12.90
CA ARG A 17 -6.55 12.52 13.50
C ARG A 17 -6.09 13.63 14.45
N PRO A 18 -6.87 14.71 14.58
CA PRO A 18 -6.65 15.69 15.63
C PRO A 18 -6.64 15.06 17.02
N GLY A 19 -5.74 15.50 17.89
CA GLY A 19 -5.63 15.03 19.27
C GLY A 19 -4.71 13.84 19.48
N PHE A 20 -4.06 13.31 18.43
CA PHE A 20 -3.00 12.32 18.59
C PHE A 20 -1.77 12.94 19.28
N ASP A 21 -1.18 12.23 20.25
CA ASP A 21 0.06 12.65 20.89
C ASP A 21 1.28 12.23 20.04
N ALA A 22 1.77 13.18 19.25
CA ALA A 22 2.97 13.03 18.44
C ALA A 22 4.25 13.53 19.15
N GLY A 23 4.24 13.72 20.48
CA GLY A 23 5.39 14.28 21.21
C GLY A 23 6.68 13.47 21.11
N GLY A 24 6.59 12.17 20.77
CA GLY A 24 7.75 11.30 20.51
C GLY A 24 8.27 11.32 19.08
N TRP A 25 7.65 12.05 18.16
CA TRP A 25 8.06 12.07 16.75
C TRP A 25 9.26 12.99 16.53
N GLY A 26 10.19 12.55 15.67
CA GLY A 26 11.25 13.43 15.18
C GLY A 26 10.68 14.52 14.28
N ALA A 27 11.25 15.72 14.35
CA ALA A 27 10.91 16.80 13.42
C ALA A 27 11.32 16.42 11.98
N ALA A 28 10.47 16.74 11.01
CA ALA A 28 10.81 16.62 9.60
C ALA A 28 11.95 17.59 9.25
N VAL A 29 12.81 17.19 8.32
CA VAL A 29 13.92 18.01 7.81
C VAL A 29 13.69 18.35 6.34
N GLU A 30 14.25 19.46 5.89
CA GLU A 30 14.25 19.81 4.47
C GLU A 30 15.08 18.78 3.68
N CYS A 31 14.62 18.45 2.47
CA CYS A 31 15.32 17.55 1.57
C CYS A 31 15.43 18.15 0.18
N GLU A 32 16.53 17.82 -0.51
CA GLU A 32 16.69 18.17 -1.92
C GLU A 32 15.63 17.46 -2.76
N GLY A 33 14.96 18.24 -3.60
CA GLY A 33 13.93 17.73 -4.50
C GLY A 33 14.54 16.96 -5.69
N PRO A 34 13.69 16.30 -6.51
CA PRO A 34 14.13 15.54 -7.69
C PRO A 34 14.69 16.40 -8.85
N GLY A 35 14.91 17.70 -8.66
CA GLY A 35 15.51 18.63 -9.64
C GLY A 35 14.61 19.07 -10.81
N GLY A 36 13.38 18.57 -10.90
CA GLY A 36 12.41 18.92 -11.95
C GLY A 36 11.47 20.08 -11.59
N VAL A 37 10.74 20.59 -12.59
CA VAL A 37 9.64 21.52 -12.38
C VAL A 37 8.37 20.74 -12.07
N LEU A 38 7.77 20.99 -10.91
CA LEU A 38 6.46 20.43 -10.57
C LEU A 38 5.41 20.86 -11.58
N THR A 39 4.71 19.88 -12.15
CA THR A 39 3.64 20.10 -13.13
C THR A 39 2.44 19.22 -12.80
N THR A 40 1.31 19.53 -13.42
CA THR A 40 0.10 18.72 -13.27
C THR A 40 0.24 17.38 -13.99
N ARG A 41 -0.42 16.35 -13.47
CA ARG A 41 -0.49 15.06 -14.14
C ARG A 41 -1.40 15.15 -15.36
N SER A 42 -0.91 14.74 -16.53
CA SER A 42 -1.73 14.53 -17.73
C SER A 42 -2.31 13.12 -17.75
N GLY A 43 -3.55 12.95 -17.27
CA GLY A 43 -4.27 11.68 -17.32
C GLY A 43 -5.02 11.36 -16.02
N PRO A 44 -5.94 10.39 -16.05
CA PRO A 44 -6.71 10.02 -14.86
C PRO A 44 -5.81 9.43 -13.77
N ALA A 45 -6.24 9.58 -12.52
CA ALA A 45 -5.59 8.92 -11.39
C ALA A 45 -5.65 7.39 -11.53
N VAL A 46 -4.62 6.71 -10.99
CA VAL A 46 -4.70 5.26 -10.78
C VAL A 46 -5.63 5.05 -9.59
N VAL A 47 -6.65 4.21 -9.77
CA VAL A 47 -7.65 3.89 -8.75
C VAL A 47 -7.94 2.39 -8.82
N VAL A 48 -8.40 1.81 -7.72
CA VAL A 48 -8.95 0.44 -7.74
C VAL A 48 -10.19 0.45 -8.63
N ARG A 49 -10.09 -0.17 -9.80
CA ARG A 49 -11.16 -0.21 -10.82
C ARG A 49 -12.16 -1.32 -10.57
N GLU A 50 -11.67 -2.48 -10.19
CA GLU A 50 -12.46 -3.69 -10.00
C GLU A 50 -11.85 -4.50 -8.84
N ARG A 51 -12.69 -5.26 -8.14
CA ARG A 51 -12.26 -6.24 -7.15
C ARG A 51 -12.72 -7.61 -7.63
N PHE A 52 -11.80 -8.57 -7.66
CA PHE A 52 -12.09 -9.94 -8.04
C PHE A 52 -12.24 -10.79 -6.80
N GLU A 53 -13.37 -11.47 -6.67
CA GLU A 53 -13.53 -12.53 -5.69
C GLU A 53 -12.67 -13.74 -6.07
N THR A 54 -12.29 -14.55 -5.09
CA THR A 54 -11.53 -15.78 -5.37
C THR A 54 -12.42 -16.82 -6.06
N ALA A 55 -11.99 -17.28 -7.24
CA ALA A 55 -12.71 -18.29 -8.02
C ALA A 55 -12.44 -19.71 -7.52
N ALA A 56 -11.22 -20.00 -7.07
CA ALA A 56 -10.85 -21.29 -6.51
C ALA A 56 -9.71 -21.18 -5.48
N VAL A 57 -9.68 -22.10 -4.51
CA VAL A 57 -8.63 -22.23 -3.50
C VAL A 57 -8.12 -23.67 -3.50
N THR A 58 -6.79 -23.86 -3.53
CA THR A 58 -6.16 -25.18 -3.53
C THR A 58 -4.98 -25.25 -2.56
N GLU A 59 -4.67 -26.45 -2.06
CA GLU A 59 -3.49 -26.74 -1.23
C GLU A 59 -2.59 -27.77 -1.96
N PRO A 60 -1.76 -27.36 -2.92
CA PRO A 60 -0.92 -28.29 -3.69
C PRO A 60 0.13 -29.01 -2.84
N ARG A 61 0.50 -28.46 -1.68
CA ARG A 61 1.41 -29.06 -0.69
C ARG A 61 0.93 -28.66 0.71
N PRO A 62 1.13 -29.50 1.74
CA PRO A 62 0.74 -29.17 3.11
C PRO A 62 1.26 -27.78 3.55
N GLY A 63 0.36 -26.90 3.96
CA GLY A 63 0.64 -25.53 4.40
C GLY A 63 0.85 -24.50 3.28
N VAL A 64 0.76 -24.89 2.01
CA VAL A 64 0.91 -23.98 0.86
C VAL A 64 -0.43 -23.83 0.15
N TRP A 65 -0.99 -22.62 0.22
CA TRP A 65 -2.29 -22.30 -0.38
C TRP A 65 -2.13 -21.46 -1.65
N VAL A 66 -2.91 -21.78 -2.68
CA VAL A 66 -2.99 -21.02 -3.93
C VAL A 66 -4.42 -20.55 -4.14
N TYR A 67 -4.57 -19.26 -4.42
CA TYR A 67 -5.84 -18.58 -4.69
C TYR A 67 -5.87 -18.19 -6.16
N ASP A 68 -6.85 -18.71 -6.91
CA ASP A 68 -7.10 -18.35 -8.30
C ASP A 68 -8.18 -17.26 -8.36
N LEU A 69 -7.87 -16.13 -9.00
CA LEU A 69 -8.79 -15.01 -9.19
C LEU A 69 -9.53 -15.07 -10.54
N GLY A 70 -9.35 -16.14 -11.31
CA GLY A 70 -10.07 -16.42 -12.56
C GLY A 70 -9.66 -15.58 -13.76
N ARG A 71 -8.70 -14.67 -13.59
CA ARG A 71 -8.18 -13.77 -14.62
C ARG A 71 -6.77 -13.31 -14.28
N ASN A 72 -5.98 -13.03 -15.31
CA ASN A 72 -4.72 -12.29 -15.18
C ASN A 72 -4.97 -10.78 -15.23
N PHE A 73 -4.41 -10.01 -14.30
CA PHE A 73 -4.68 -8.58 -14.13
C PHE A 73 -3.43 -7.83 -13.65
N SER A 74 -3.47 -6.49 -13.75
CA SER A 74 -2.47 -5.54 -13.22
C SER A 74 -3.09 -4.19 -12.92
#